data_AF-A0A842NAQ5-F1
#
_entry.id   AF-A0A842NAQ5-F1
#
_cell.length_a   1.000
_cell.length_b   1.000
_cell.length_c   1.000
_cell.angle_alpha   90.00
_cell.angle_beta   90.00
_cell.angle_gamma   90.00
#
_symmetry.space_group_name_H-M   'P 1'
#
loop_
_entity.id
_entity.type
_entity.pdbx_description
1 polymer ?
#
loop_
_entity_poly.entity_id
_entity_poly.type
_entity_poly.pdbx_seq_one_letter_code
_entity_poly.pdbx_strand_id
1 'polypeptide(L)'
;FGYNPAAGDYGNVIVTKQVVDSVSIWALFGHLSSESIASLEIGQKIAKGEPIGWFGDKHENGGWEPHLHFQLSFEDPLTHDMPGVVSPAERAEKLTVYPDPRVVLGLIY
;
A
#
# COMPACT_ATOMS: atom_id res chain seq x y z
N PHE A 1 -0.36 8.26 -4.61
CA PHE A 1 0.95 7.64 -4.92
C PHE A 1 2.05 8.54 -4.37
N GLY A 2 3.27 8.03 -4.24
CA GLY A 2 4.43 8.80 -3.74
C GLY A 2 5.70 7.96 -3.65
N TYR A 3 6.73 8.51 -3.02
CA TYR A 3 8.02 7.84 -2.82
C TYR A 3 8.50 8.04 -1.38
N ASN A 4 8.68 6.93 -0.66
CA ASN A 4 9.18 6.88 0.71
C ASN A 4 10.69 6.51 0.69
N PRO A 5 11.60 7.48 0.89
CA PRO A 5 13.02 7.32 0.54
C PRO A 5 13.89 6.66 1.62
N ALA A 6 13.35 6.39 2.81
CA ALA A 6 14.16 5.87 3.91
C ALA A 6 14.59 4.41 3.64
N ALA A 7 15.78 4.05 4.14
CA ALA A 7 16.26 2.67 4.03
C ALA A 7 15.35 1.73 4.85
N GLY A 8 14.91 0.64 4.25
CA GLY A 8 13.93 -0.29 4.82
C GLY A 8 12.47 0.19 4.73
N ASP A 9 12.21 1.34 4.13
CA ASP A 9 10.86 1.87 3.90
C ASP A 9 10.26 1.33 2.60
N TYR A 10 9.14 1.89 2.14
CA TYR A 10 8.35 1.36 1.04
C TYR A 10 8.87 1.66 -0.36
N GLY A 11 9.76 2.63 -0.57
CA GLY A 11 10.10 3.10 -1.92
C GLY A 11 8.89 3.71 -2.63
N ASN A 12 8.67 3.40 -3.92
CA ASN A 12 7.50 3.92 -4.64
C ASN A 12 6.22 3.20 -4.21
N VAL A 13 5.16 3.99 -3.99
CA VAL A 13 3.89 3.50 -3.46
C VAL A 13 2.68 4.03 -4.23
N ILE A 14 1.64 3.20 -4.29
CA ILE A 14 0.31 3.58 -4.76
C ILE A 14 -0.68 3.31 -3.63
N VAL A 15 -1.49 4.31 -3.30
CA VAL A 15 -2.64 4.16 -2.41
C VAL A 15 -3.89 4.23 -3.25
N THR A 16 -4.73 3.20 -3.14
CA THR A 16 -6.03 3.12 -3.81
C THR A 16 -7.14 3.24 -2.78
N LYS A 17 -8.32 3.69 -3.23
CA LYS A 17 -9.53 3.73 -2.41
C LYS A 17 -10.63 2.92 -3.07
N GLN A 18 -11.23 2.01 -2.31
CA GLN A 18 -12.42 1.26 -2.69
C GLN A 18 -13.58 1.62 -1.75
N VAL A 19 -14.81 1.51 -2.26
CA VAL A 19 -16.02 1.57 -1.44
C VAL A 19 -16.76 0.26 -1.61
N VAL A 20 -16.91 -0.48 -0.51
CA VAL A 20 -17.58 -1.79 -0.46
C VAL A 20 -18.68 -1.69 0.59
N ASP A 21 -19.93 -1.92 0.20
CA ASP A 21 -21.10 -1.81 1.10
C ASP A 21 -21.10 -0.53 1.96
N SER A 22 -20.82 0.62 1.32
CA SER A 22 -20.67 1.95 1.93
C SER A 22 -19.48 2.13 2.88
N VAL A 23 -18.64 1.12 3.07
CA VAL A 23 -17.38 1.21 3.82
C VAL A 23 -16.26 1.62 2.87
N SER A 24 -15.50 2.65 3.24
CA SER A 24 -14.28 3.03 2.52
C SER A 24 -13.12 2.19 3.02
N ILE A 25 -12.34 1.65 2.09
CA ILE A 25 -11.12 0.90 2.35
C ILE A 25 -10.02 1.51 1.50
N TRP A 26 -8.85 1.70 2.10
CA TRP A 26 -7.64 2.13 1.41
C TRP A 26 -6.67 0.97 1.37
N ALA A 27 -6.02 0.79 0.22
CA ALA A 27 -4.98 -0.22 0.06
C ALA A 27 -3.69 0.45 -0.42
N LEU A 28 -2.60 0.22 0.32
CA LEU A 28 -1.24 0.61 -0.03
C LEU A 28 -0.54 -0.54 -0.74
N PHE A 29 0.02 -0.24 -1.89
CA PHE A 29 0.90 -1.09 -2.68
C PHE A 29 2.29 -0.45 -2.66
N GLY A 30 3.24 -1.08 -1.97
CA GLY A 30 4.61 -0.57 -1.84
C GLY A 30 5.63 -1.44 -2.56
N HIS A 31 6.89 -0.99 -2.51
CA HIS A 31 8.04 -1.58 -3.20
C HIS A 31 7.88 -1.61 -4.74
N LEU A 32 7.17 -0.62 -5.29
CA LEU A 32 6.92 -0.52 -6.72
C LEU A 32 8.08 0.18 -7.45
N SER A 33 8.13 0.00 -8.76
CA SER A 33 9.04 0.75 -9.63
C SER A 33 8.60 2.20 -9.76
N SER A 34 9.55 3.10 -9.98
CA SER A 34 9.28 4.51 -10.26
C SER A 34 8.43 4.71 -11.52
N GLU A 35 8.57 3.82 -12.50
CA GLU A 35 7.72 3.79 -13.70
C GLU A 35 6.23 3.59 -13.36
N SER A 36 5.92 2.87 -12.27
CA SER A 36 4.55 2.59 -11.84
C SER A 36 3.79 3.85 -11.41
N ILE A 37 4.50 4.89 -10.98
CA ILE A 37 3.88 6.13 -10.49
C ILE A 37 4.07 7.32 -11.44
N ALA A 38 4.88 7.16 -12.49
CA ALA A 38 5.30 8.27 -13.36
C ALA A 38 4.14 8.94 -14.13
N SER A 39 3.09 8.17 -14.46
CA SER A 39 1.94 8.64 -15.24
C SER A 39 0.63 8.68 -14.44
N LEU A 40 0.69 8.55 -13.11
CA LEU A 40 -0.52 8.52 -12.29
C LEU A 40 -1.00 9.92 -11.93
N GLU A 41 -2.32 10.06 -11.87
CA GLU A 41 -2.97 11.26 -11.34
C GLU A 41 -3.81 10.91 -10.11
N ILE A 42 -3.83 11.81 -9.12
CA ILE A 42 -4.67 11.62 -7.93
C ILE A 42 -6.14 11.68 -8.34
N GLY A 43 -6.90 10.64 -7.97
CA GLY A 43 -8.30 10.49 -8.35
C GLY A 43 -8.53 9.71 -9.64
N GLN A 44 -7.45 9.29 -10.32
CA GLN A 44 -7.52 8.37 -11.45
C GLN A 44 -8.34 7.12 -11.08
N LYS A 45 -9.26 6.73 -11.97
CA LYS A 45 -10.04 5.51 -11.81
C LYS A 45 -9.25 4.32 -12.32
N ILE A 46 -9.35 3.21 -11.58
CA ILE A 46 -8.74 1.93 -11.93
C ILE A 46 -9.85 0.91 -12.18
N ALA A 47 -9.69 0.09 -13.21
CA ALA A 47 -10.60 -1.00 -13.52
C ALA A 47 -10.10 -2.33 -12.94
N LYS A 48 -11.02 -3.28 -12.71
CA LYS A 48 -10.65 -4.63 -12.31
C LYS A 48 -9.77 -5.27 -13.39
N GLY A 49 -8.60 -5.78 -12.98
CA GLY A 49 -7.64 -6.44 -13.88
C GLY A 49 -6.69 -5.47 -14.59
N GLU A 50 -6.83 -4.16 -14.37
CA GLU A 50 -5.87 -3.17 -14.83
C GLU A 50 -4.54 -3.32 -14.07
N PRO A 51 -3.40 -3.43 -14.76
CA PRO A 51 -2.10 -3.35 -14.11
C PRO A 51 -1.91 -1.96 -13.51
N ILE A 52 -1.71 -1.88 -12.20
CA ILE A 52 -1.48 -0.61 -11.49
C ILE A 52 -0.01 -0.36 -11.16
N GLY A 53 0.89 -1.32 -11.39
CA GLY A 53 2.31 -1.16 -11.15
C GLY A 53 3.12 -2.44 -11.34
N TRP A 54 4.44 -2.29 -11.24
CA TRP A 54 5.47 -3.31 -11.34
C TRP A 54 6.37 -3.24 -10.10
N PHE A 55 7.04 -4.35 -9.75
CA PHE A 55 7.99 -4.35 -8.64
C PHE A 55 9.21 -3.51 -8.96
N GLY A 56 9.63 -2.71 -7.98
CA GLY A 56 10.87 -1.95 -8.05
C GLY A 56 12.06 -2.82 -7.68
N ASP A 57 13.22 -2.47 -8.23
CA ASP A 57 14.47 -3.07 -7.79
C ASP A 57 14.92 -2.52 -6.41
N LYS A 58 15.95 -3.14 -5.84
CA LYS A 58 16.48 -2.79 -4.51
C LYS A 58 16.95 -1.34 -4.38
N HIS A 59 17.20 -0.62 -5.47
CA HIS A 59 17.68 0.76 -5.44
C HIS A 59 16.55 1.77 -5.29
N GLU A 60 15.32 1.38 -5.59
CA GLU A 60 14.14 2.25 -5.56
C GLU A 60 13.00 1.74 -4.67
N ASN A 61 13.10 0.53 -4.14
CA ASN A 61 12.04 -0.08 -3.34
C ASN A 61 12.28 0.01 -1.81
N GLY A 62 13.30 0.77 -1.37
CA GLY A 62 13.72 0.83 0.04
C GLY A 62 14.85 -0.12 0.42
N GLY A 63 15.46 -0.84 -0.54
CA GLY A 63 16.58 -1.75 -0.28
C GLY A 63 16.17 -3.22 -0.12
N TRP A 64 14.93 -3.56 -0.43
CA TRP A 64 14.38 -4.91 -0.28
C TRP A 64 14.62 -5.77 -1.52
N GLU A 65 14.58 -7.09 -1.36
CA GLU A 65 14.43 -7.99 -2.50
C GLU A 65 13.08 -7.72 -3.18
N PRO A 66 12.96 -7.75 -4.52
CA PRO A 66 11.72 -7.37 -5.21
C PRO A 66 10.50 -8.21 -4.77
N HIS A 67 9.53 -7.54 -4.17
CA HIS A 67 8.26 -8.13 -3.71
C HIS A 67 7.18 -7.04 -3.61
N LEU A 68 5.94 -7.43 -3.30
CA LEU A 68 4.86 -6.49 -3.02
C LEU A 68 4.70 -6.30 -1.51
N HIS A 69 4.74 -5.04 -1.05
CA HIS A 69 4.10 -4.69 0.23
C HIS A 69 2.63 -4.40 -0.01
N PHE A 70 1.73 -5.08 0.71
CA PHE A 70 0.30 -4.86 0.62
C PHE A 70 -0.30 -4.64 2.01
N GLN A 71 -0.97 -3.51 2.19
CA GLN A 71 -1.60 -3.13 3.45
C GLN A 71 -2.98 -2.54 3.21
N LEU A 72 -3.93 -2.84 4.10
CA LEU A 72 -5.29 -2.28 4.10
C LEU A 72 -5.47 -1.31 5.26
N SER A 73 -6.32 -0.30 5.09
CA SER A 73 -6.74 0.65 6.12
C SER A 73 -8.23 0.98 5.98
N PHE A 74 -8.93 1.11 7.11
CA PHE A 74 -10.29 1.68 7.18
C PHE A 74 -10.30 3.21 7.34
N GLU A 75 -9.14 3.82 7.51
CA GLU A 75 -8.98 5.27 7.61
C GLU A 75 -8.19 5.81 6.41
N ASP A 76 -8.55 7.02 5.98
CA ASP A 76 -7.82 7.73 4.93
C ASP A 76 -6.43 8.12 5.46
N PRO A 77 -5.33 7.67 4.83
CA PRO A 77 -4.00 8.07 5.27
C PRO A 77 -3.71 9.55 5.05
N LEU A 78 -4.55 10.27 4.28
CA LEU A 78 -4.41 11.67 3.85
C LEU A 78 -3.13 11.95 3.02
N THR A 79 -2.29 10.93 2.85
CA THR A 79 -0.99 10.98 2.20
C THR A 79 -0.77 9.69 1.41
N HIS A 80 0.45 9.48 0.92
CA HIS A 80 0.84 8.24 0.27
C HIS A 80 1.39 7.20 1.24
N ASP A 81 1.43 7.49 2.53
CA ASP A 81 2.13 6.67 3.52
C ASP A 81 1.19 6.11 4.60
N MET A 82 1.56 4.95 5.14
CA MET A 82 0.87 4.27 6.24
C MET A 82 1.91 3.62 7.15
N PRO A 83 1.72 3.58 8.48
CA PRO A 83 2.64 2.90 9.40
C PRO A 83 2.86 1.43 9.03
N GLY A 84 4.10 1.08 8.65
CA GLY A 84 4.46 -0.29 8.29
C GLY A 84 4.73 -1.20 9.48
N VAL A 85 5.04 -0.60 10.62
CA VAL A 85 5.19 -1.26 11.92
C VAL A 85 4.60 -0.36 12.98
N VAL A 86 4.10 -0.97 14.06
CA VAL A 86 3.53 -0.27 15.21
C VAL A 86 4.09 -0.87 16.49
N SER A 87 4.13 -0.09 17.57
CA SER A 87 4.61 -0.62 18.85
C SER A 87 3.62 -1.66 19.40
N PRO A 88 4.08 -2.61 20.24
CA PRO A 88 3.17 -3.55 20.91
C PRO A 88 2.07 -2.87 21.73
N ALA A 89 2.32 -1.67 22.26
CA ALA A 89 1.36 -0.90 23.04
C ALA A 89 0.18 -0.39 22.18
N GLU A 90 0.42 -0.09 20.90
CA GLU A 90 -0.59 0.44 19.98
C GLU A 90 -1.35 -0.66 19.24
N ARG A 91 -0.90 -1.92 19.33
CA ARG A 91 -1.42 -3.04 18.54
C ARG A 91 -2.95 -3.17 18.59
N ALA A 92 -3.56 -3.05 19.76
CA ALA A 92 -4.99 -3.21 19.92
C ALA A 92 -5.79 -2.13 19.16
N GLU A 93 -5.34 -0.87 19.24
CA GLU A 93 -5.92 0.24 18.49
C GLU A 93 -5.71 0.05 16.99
N LYS A 94 -4.49 -0.28 16.58
CA LYS A 94 -4.12 -0.35 15.16
C LYS A 94 -4.82 -1.50 14.43
N LEU A 95 -5.17 -2.59 15.11
CA LEU A 95 -6.00 -3.66 14.53
C LEU A 95 -7.42 -3.22 14.18
N THR A 96 -7.92 -2.12 14.74
CA THR A 96 -9.23 -1.54 14.36
C THR A 96 -9.15 -0.73 13.06
N VAL A 97 -7.95 -0.27 12.71
CA VAL A 97 -7.68 0.56 11.52
C VAL A 97 -7.15 -0.29 10.37
N TYR A 98 -6.21 -1.19 10.64
CA TYR A 98 -5.55 -2.03 9.63
C TYR A 98 -6.05 -3.47 9.71
N PRO A 99 -7.05 -3.86 8.89
CA PRO A 99 -7.58 -5.21 8.92
C PRO A 99 -6.58 -6.24 8.39
N ASP A 100 -6.84 -7.50 8.74
CA ASP A 100 -6.07 -8.63 8.21
C ASP A 100 -6.15 -8.69 6.68
N PRO A 101 -5.04 -8.57 5.94
CA PRO A 101 -5.05 -8.54 4.48
C PRO A 101 -5.54 -9.87 3.86
N ARG A 102 -5.57 -10.96 4.63
CA ARG A 102 -6.12 -12.25 4.17
C ARG A 102 -7.60 -12.20 3.83
N VAL A 103 -8.33 -11.19 4.33
CA VAL A 103 -9.74 -11.00 3.96
C VAL A 103 -9.93 -10.68 2.47
N VAL A 104 -8.91 -10.15 1.80
CA VAL A 104 -8.92 -9.89 0.34
C VAL A 104 -7.96 -10.77 -0.44
N LEU A 105 -6.84 -11.17 0.15
CA LEU A 105 -5.83 -12.00 -0.52
C LEU A 105 -6.11 -13.51 -0.42
N GLY A 106 -7.03 -13.92 0.47
CA GLY A 106 -7.28 -15.32 0.76
C GLY A 106 -6.21 -15.94 1.66
N LEU A 107 -6.13 -17.28 1.65
CA LEU A 107 -5.09 -18.01 2.37
C LEU A 107 -3.74 -17.74 1.73
N ILE A 108 -2.92 -16.98 2.43
CA ILE A 108 -1.51 -16.80 2.13
C ILE A 108 -0.78 -18.00 2.77
N TYR A 109 0.09 -18.62 1.98
CA TYR A 109 0.80 -19.88 2.21
C TYR A 109 1.39 -20.06 3.61
#